data_AF-A0A1S3Y6U6-F1
#
_entry.id   AF-A0A1S3Y6U6-F1
#
_cell.length_a   1.000
_cell.length_b   1.000
_cell.length_c   1.000
_cell.angle_alpha   90.00
_cell.angle_beta   90.00
_cell.angle_gamma   90.00
#
_symmetry.space_group_name_H-M   'P 1'
#
loop_
_entity.id
_entity.type
_entity.pdbx_description
1 polymer ?
#
loop_
_entity_poly.entity_id
_entity_poly.type
_entity_poly.pdbx_seq_one_letter_code
_entity_poly.pdbx_strand_id
1 'polypeptide(L)'
;MCPLLGSGHVDAGISIQVTQEFLETVESNVLSQRPAWRVDAAKVNPLCVSVMLMSDHSMFPLGMCKEACSISVEIKPKCGFLPHSEFIAEDNAIKKSVTRFQMHQALKLNQGK
;
A
#
# COMPACT_ATOMS: atom_id res chain seq x y z
N MET A 1 -11.10 9.79 -2.66
CA MET A 1 -11.37 9.70 -1.21
C MET A 1 -11.40 11.06 -0.49
N CYS A 2 -10.94 12.14 -1.13
CA CYS A 2 -10.90 13.48 -0.54
C CYS A 2 -12.22 13.95 0.11
N PRO A 3 -13.43 13.65 -0.43
CA PRO A 3 -14.68 14.05 0.24
C PRO A 3 -14.88 13.45 1.64
N LEU A 4 -14.27 12.30 1.93
CA LEU A 4 -14.42 11.61 3.21
C LEU A 4 -13.20 11.81 4.14
N LEU A 5 -12.00 11.99 3.57
CA LEU A 5 -10.73 12.07 4.32
C LEU A 5 -10.14 13.50 4.37
N GLY A 6 -10.72 14.45 3.64
CA GLY A 6 -10.18 15.79 3.44
C GLY A 6 -9.10 15.84 2.36
N SER A 7 -8.98 16.99 1.69
CA SER A 7 -7.98 17.22 0.64
C SER A 7 -6.57 17.51 1.17
N GLY A 8 -6.42 17.88 2.45
CA GLY A 8 -5.12 18.19 3.04
C GLY A 8 -4.22 16.99 3.33
N HIS A 9 -4.77 15.77 3.29
CA HIS A 9 -4.06 14.53 3.66
C HIS A 9 -4.11 13.46 2.56
N VAL A 10 -4.64 13.81 1.39
CA VAL A 10 -4.81 12.88 0.26
C VAL A 10 -4.26 13.52 -1.00
N ASP A 11 -3.10 13.04 -1.44
CA ASP A 11 -2.60 13.31 -2.78
C ASP A 11 -3.31 12.36 -3.77
N ALA A 12 -4.02 12.94 -4.74
CA ALA A 12 -4.70 12.17 -5.78
C ALA A 12 -3.75 11.73 -6.90
N GLY A 13 -2.54 12.32 -6.97
CA GLY A 13 -1.61 12.13 -8.05
C GLY A 13 -2.08 12.73 -9.38
N ILE A 14 -1.21 12.62 -10.38
CA ILE A 14 -1.45 13.06 -11.76
C ILE A 14 -1.22 11.87 -12.68
N SER A 15 -2.17 11.60 -13.58
CA SER A 15 -1.98 10.58 -14.62
C SER A 15 -1.08 11.12 -15.73
N ILE A 16 -0.01 10.40 -16.04
CA ILE A 16 0.91 10.72 -17.13
C ILE A 16 0.95 9.57 -18.13
N GLN A 17 1.03 9.91 -19.42
CA GLN A 17 1.17 8.91 -20.47
C GLN A 17 2.60 8.38 -20.52
N VAL A 18 2.76 7.08 -20.77
CA VAL A 18 4.06 6.42 -20.90
C VAL A 18 4.05 5.46 -22.07
N THR A 19 5.24 5.13 -22.57
CA THR A 19 5.41 4.13 -23.61
C THR A 19 5.50 2.73 -23.00
N GLN A 20 5.20 1.72 -23.80
CA GLN A 20 5.43 0.32 -23.44
C GLN A 20 6.92 0.07 -23.11
N GLU A 21 7.83 0.59 -23.94
CA GLU A 21 9.28 0.45 -23.75
C GLU A 21 9.77 1.04 -22.42
N PHE A 22 9.17 2.14 -21.97
CA PHE A 22 9.44 2.71 -20.65
C PHE A 22 9.08 1.72 -19.54
N LEU A 23 7.89 1.10 -19.60
CA LEU A 23 7.42 0.14 -18.60
C LEU A 23 8.26 -1.14 -18.58
N GLU A 24 8.67 -1.63 -19.75
CA GLU A 24 9.57 -2.79 -19.87
C GLU A 24 10.95 -2.49 -19.26
N THR A 25 11.47 -1.29 -19.51
CA THR A 25 12.74 -0.82 -18.92
C THR A 25 12.63 -0.73 -17.39
N VAL A 26 11.51 -0.22 -16.88
CA VAL A 26 11.25 -0.16 -15.43
C VAL A 26 11.24 -1.55 -14.81
N GLU A 27 10.51 -2.52 -15.39
CA GLU A 27 10.46 -3.91 -14.88
C GLU A 27 11.86 -4.52 -14.77
N SER A 28 12.68 -4.34 -15.81
CA SER A 28 14.06 -4.83 -15.84
C SER A 28 14.91 -4.20 -14.72
N ASN A 29 14.83 -2.87 -14.55
CA ASN A 29 15.64 -2.13 -13.59
C ASN A 29 15.34 -2.45 -12.12
N VAL A 30 14.09 -2.77 -11.80
CA VAL A 30 13.68 -3.08 -10.42
C VAL A 30 13.80 -4.55 -10.06
N LEU A 31 14.05 -5.43 -11.02
CA LEU A 31 13.99 -6.88 -10.83
C LEU A 31 14.91 -7.37 -9.71
N SER A 32 16.15 -6.90 -9.69
CA SER A 32 17.16 -7.28 -8.68
C SER A 32 16.92 -6.66 -7.30
N GLN A 33 16.10 -5.61 -7.21
CA GLN A 33 15.81 -4.89 -5.97
C GLN A 33 14.57 -5.45 -5.25
N ARG A 34 13.79 -6.30 -5.94
CA ARG A 34 12.55 -6.86 -5.41
C ARG A 34 12.82 -8.12 -4.59
N PRO A 35 12.13 -8.32 -3.46
CA PRO A 35 12.14 -9.60 -2.77
C PRO A 35 11.69 -10.73 -3.71
N ALA A 36 12.34 -11.89 -3.68
CA ALA A 36 12.11 -12.98 -4.64
C ALA A 36 10.61 -13.36 -4.77
N TRP A 37 9.91 -13.55 -3.65
CA TRP A 37 8.48 -13.89 -3.65
C TRP A 37 7.59 -12.80 -4.30
N ARG A 38 8.05 -11.54 -4.36
CA ARG A 38 7.35 -10.45 -5.05
C ARG A 38 7.56 -10.48 -6.55
N VAL A 39 8.67 -11.01 -7.04
CA VAL A 39 8.96 -11.15 -8.48
C VAL A 39 7.99 -12.16 -9.11
N ASP A 40 7.76 -13.27 -8.41
CA ASP A 40 6.85 -14.32 -8.91
C ASP A 40 5.38 -13.93 -8.79
N ALA A 41 5.02 -13.14 -7.78
CA ALA A 41 3.62 -12.81 -7.49
C ALA A 41 2.99 -11.78 -8.45
N ALA A 42 3.79 -10.90 -9.08
CA ALA A 42 3.29 -9.84 -9.96
C ALA A 42 4.40 -9.27 -10.85
N LYS A 43 4.03 -8.60 -11.94
CA LYS A 43 4.95 -7.88 -12.85
C LYS A 43 4.33 -6.54 -13.23
N VAL A 44 5.16 -5.57 -13.65
CA VAL A 44 4.66 -4.36 -14.33
C VAL A 44 3.88 -4.79 -15.57
N ASN A 45 2.73 -4.17 -15.80
CA ASN A 45 1.89 -4.45 -16.96
C ASN A 45 2.31 -3.56 -18.14
N PRO A 46 2.97 -4.09 -19.19
CA PRO A 46 3.46 -3.29 -20.31
C PRO A 46 2.34 -2.74 -21.21
N LEU A 47 1.11 -3.26 -21.08
CA LEU A 47 -0.05 -2.82 -21.86
C LEU A 47 -0.71 -1.55 -21.31
N CYS A 48 -0.29 -1.07 -20.13
CA CYS A 48 -0.77 0.19 -19.58
C CYS A 48 -0.18 1.39 -20.34
N VAL A 49 -1.03 2.35 -20.70
CA VAL A 49 -0.61 3.56 -21.42
C VAL A 49 -0.34 4.75 -20.49
N SER A 50 -0.69 4.63 -19.21
CA SER A 50 -0.51 5.69 -18.22
C SER A 50 -0.08 5.17 -16.86
N VAL A 51 0.65 6.00 -16.13
CA VAL A 51 1.04 5.78 -14.74
C VAL A 51 0.64 6.97 -13.88
N MET A 52 0.69 6.80 -12.56
CA MET A 52 0.36 7.86 -11.61
C MET A 52 1.65 8.45 -11.04
N LEU A 53 1.84 9.75 -11.25
CA LEU A 53 2.88 10.55 -10.60
C LEU A 53 2.32 11.12 -9.30
N MET A 54 3.04 10.95 -8.19
CA MET A 54 2.65 11.42 -6.86
C MET A 54 3.81 12.12 -6.17
N SER A 55 3.49 12.95 -5.18
CA SER A 55 4.50 13.57 -4.31
C SER A 55 5.19 12.50 -3.47
N ASP A 56 6.50 12.61 -3.27
CA ASP A 56 7.22 11.74 -2.34
C ASP A 56 6.96 12.19 -0.89
N HIS A 57 6.06 11.50 -0.21
CA HIS A 57 5.69 11.78 1.19
C HIS A 57 6.78 11.40 2.21
N SER A 58 7.89 10.80 1.77
CA SER A 58 9.08 10.61 2.63
C SER A 58 9.97 11.85 2.69
N MET A 59 9.76 12.81 1.77
CA MET A 59 10.57 14.00 1.63
C MET A 59 9.80 15.23 2.09
N PHE A 60 10.31 15.93 3.10
CA PHE A 60 9.81 17.24 3.48
C PHE A 60 10.57 18.32 2.70
N PRO A 61 9.91 19.31 2.09
CA PRO A 61 10.57 20.45 1.48
C PRO A 61 11.26 21.25 2.59
N LEU A 62 12.52 20.90 2.85
CA LEU A 62 13.39 21.57 3.79
C LEU A 62 13.72 22.94 3.21
N GLY A 63 13.05 23.97 3.71
CA GLY A 63 13.51 25.34 3.52
C GLY A 63 14.97 25.44 3.97
N MET A 64 15.89 25.59 3.01
CA MET A 64 17.26 26.08 3.17
C MET A 64 18.25 25.34 4.11
N CYS A 65 17.86 24.29 4.83
CA CYS A 65 18.79 23.55 5.69
C CYS A 65 19.40 22.36 4.94
N LYS A 66 20.59 22.57 4.35
CA LYS A 66 21.40 21.58 3.60
C LYS A 66 21.85 20.36 4.43
N GLU A 67 21.54 20.31 5.73
CA GLU A 67 22.04 19.31 6.68
C GLU A 67 20.93 18.53 7.41
N ALA A 68 19.66 18.80 7.13
CA ALA A 68 18.56 18.16 7.84
C ALA A 68 18.17 16.82 7.19
N CYS A 69 18.24 15.75 7.98
CA CYS A 69 17.75 14.43 7.61
C CYS A 69 16.21 14.40 7.68
N SER A 70 15.55 13.89 6.63
CA SER A 70 14.11 13.63 6.63
C SER A 70 13.83 12.26 7.25
N ILE A 71 12.93 12.20 8.24
CA ILE A 71 12.45 10.93 8.80
C ILE A 71 10.95 10.87 8.58
N SER A 72 10.50 9.83 7.86
CA SER A 72 9.10 9.54 7.61
C SER A 72 8.71 8.17 8.17
N VAL A 73 7.48 8.04 8.64
CA VAL A 73 6.95 6.78 9.17
C VAL A 73 5.71 6.37 8.36
N GLU A 74 5.77 5.19 7.74
CA GLU A 74 4.61 4.59 7.09
C GLU A 74 3.88 3.65 8.08
N ILE A 75 2.59 3.89 8.32
CA ILE A 75 1.75 3.05 9.18
C ILE A 75 0.60 2.47 8.35
N LYS A 76 0.39 1.15 8.46
CA LYS A 76 -0.75 0.44 7.84
C LYS A 76 -1.72 -0.04 8.93
N PRO A 77 -2.67 0.80 9.41
CA PRO A 77 -3.41 0.60 10.67
C PRO A 77 -4.44 -0.54 10.66
N LYS A 78 -4.73 -1.16 9.50
CA LYS A 78 -5.74 -2.23 9.35
C LYS A 78 -7.12 -1.78 9.83
N CYS A 79 -8.04 -2.74 10.04
CA CYS A 79 -9.38 -2.45 10.54
C CYS A 79 -9.35 -2.28 12.06
N GLY A 80 -9.76 -1.10 12.55
CA GLY A 80 -9.75 -0.74 13.97
C GLY A 80 -11.05 -1.01 14.72
N PHE A 81 -12.02 -1.70 14.11
CA PHE A 81 -13.31 -1.99 14.75
C PHE A 81 -13.70 -3.47 14.63
N LEU A 82 -14.56 -3.91 15.55
CA LEU A 82 -15.20 -5.22 15.51
C LEU A 82 -16.55 -5.12 14.78
N PRO A 83 -16.89 -6.09 13.92
CA PRO A 83 -18.19 -6.09 13.26
C PRO A 83 -19.31 -6.40 14.26
N HIS A 84 -20.42 -5.68 14.13
CA HIS A 84 -21.65 -5.87 14.91
C HIS A 84 -22.81 -6.42 14.05
N SER A 85 -22.51 -6.97 12.88
CA SER A 85 -23.52 -7.40 11.92
C SER A 85 -24.35 -8.59 12.45
N GLU A 86 -25.66 -8.51 12.28
CA GLU A 86 -26.61 -9.58 12.59
C GLU A 86 -26.48 -10.77 11.62
N PHE A 87 -25.86 -10.56 10.46
CA PHE A 87 -25.64 -11.59 9.44
C PHE A 87 -24.42 -12.48 9.70
N ILE A 88 -23.78 -12.35 10.86
CA ILE A 88 -22.69 -13.25 11.27
C ILE A 88 -23.33 -14.51 11.86
N ALA A 89 -23.16 -15.64 11.15
CA ALA A 89 -23.57 -16.96 11.64
C ALA A 89 -22.93 -17.29 13.00
N GLU A 90 -23.66 -18.05 13.83
CA GLU A 90 -23.23 -18.49 15.16
C GLU A 90 -21.85 -19.18 15.14
N ASP A 91 -21.58 -20.05 14.17
CA ASP A 91 -20.27 -20.71 14.00
C ASP A 91 -19.11 -19.73 13.83
N ASN A 92 -19.41 -18.49 13.44
CA ASN A 92 -18.45 -17.41 13.22
C ASN A 92 -18.55 -16.30 14.28
N ALA A 93 -19.21 -16.55 15.41
CA ALA A 93 -19.44 -15.56 16.47
C ALA A 93 -18.15 -14.93 17.01
N ILE A 94 -17.02 -15.64 16.95
CA ILE A 94 -15.68 -15.13 17.33
C ILE A 94 -15.31 -13.82 16.62
N LYS A 95 -15.84 -13.58 15.41
CA LYS A 95 -15.61 -12.35 14.65
C LYS A 95 -16.13 -11.11 15.37
N LYS A 96 -17.10 -11.25 16.29
CA LYS A 96 -17.66 -10.14 17.07
C LYS A 96 -16.80 -9.74 18.27
N SER A 97 -15.86 -10.59 18.71
CA SER A 97 -15.03 -10.36 19.89
C SER A 97 -13.53 -10.30 19.62
N VAL A 98 -13.06 -10.84 18.49
CA VAL A 98 -11.63 -10.84 18.10
C VAL A 98 -11.44 -10.06 16.81
N THR A 99 -10.43 -9.19 16.77
CA THR A 99 -10.20 -8.36 15.59
C THR A 99 -9.80 -9.20 14.39
N ARG A 100 -10.18 -8.72 13.20
CA ARG A 100 -9.79 -9.39 11.95
C ARG A 100 -8.27 -9.52 11.82
N PHE A 101 -7.52 -8.52 12.31
CA PHE A 101 -6.06 -8.55 12.28
C PHE A 101 -5.50 -9.67 13.15
N GLN A 102 -5.93 -9.79 14.41
CA GLN A 102 -5.48 -10.85 15.32
C GLN A 102 -5.79 -12.24 14.77
N MET A 103 -7.02 -12.47 14.29
CA MET A 103 -7.38 -13.76 13.67
C MET A 103 -6.48 -14.07 12.45
N HIS A 104 -6.13 -13.06 11.65
CA HIS A 104 -5.26 -13.26 10.49
C HIS A 104 -3.81 -13.55 10.89
N GLN A 105 -3.32 -13.03 12.01
CA GLN A 105 -1.95 -13.31 12.47
C GLN A 105 -1.76 -14.80 12.77
N ALA A 106 -2.75 -15.46 13.38
CA ALA A 106 -2.70 -16.91 13.60
C ALA A 106 -2.59 -17.71 12.29
N LEU A 107 -3.36 -17.32 11.27
CA LEU A 107 -3.29 -17.95 9.95
C LEU A 107 -1.94 -17.72 9.27
N LYS A 108 -1.41 -16.50 9.33
CA LYS A 108 -0.11 -16.16 8.75
C LYS A 108 1.03 -16.95 9.39
N LEU A 109 1.02 -17.05 10.72
CA LEU A 109 1.98 -17.84 11.47
C LEU A 109 1.95 -19.32 11.03
N ASN A 110 0.76 -19.89 10.88
CA ASN A 110 0.60 -21.27 10.38
C ASN A 110 1.15 -21.43 8.95
N GLN A 111 0.99 -20.41 8.10
CA GLN A 111 1.49 -20.40 6.72
C GLN A 111 2.97 -19.98 6.58
N GLY A 112 3.68 -19.70 7.68
CA GLY A 112 5.07 -19.21 7.63
C GLY A 112 5.22 -17.82 6.99
N LYS A 113 4.24 -16.93 7.20
CA LYS A 113 4.19 -15.55 6.67
C LYS A 113 4.28 -14.48 7.74
#